data_AF-W7WGJ0-F1
#
_entry.id   AF-W7WGJ0-F1
#
_cell.length_a   1.000
_cell.length_b   1.000
_cell.length_c   1.000
_cell.angle_alpha   90.00
_cell.angle_beta   90.00
_cell.angle_gamma   90.00
#
_symmetry.space_group_name_H-M   'P 1'
#
loop_
_entity.id
_entity.type
_entity.pdbx_description
1 polymer ?
#
loop_
_entity_poly.entity_id
_entity_poly.type
_entity_poly.pdbx_seq_one_letter_code
_entity_poly.pdbx_strand_id
1 'polypeptide(L)' 'MNTEQILIEIREANLSYLMLAQSLIRADRDQALFRLGISEETADLIGLLSPAQMMKIASGNTLLCRMRVDERWCGAC' A
#
# COMPACT_ATOMS: atom_id res chain seq x y z
N MET A 1 19.99 -5.34 -12.05
CA MET A 1 18.63 -5.88 -11.81
C MET A 1 18.04 -6.26 -13.16
N ASN A 2 17.48 -7.45 -13.32
CA ASN A 2 16.73 -7.82 -14.52
C ASN A 2 15.22 -7.54 -14.31
N THR A 3 14.43 -7.58 -15.38
CA THR A 3 12.98 -7.29 -15.31
C THR A 3 12.24 -8.24 -14.38
N GLU A 4 12.60 -9.52 -14.34
CA GLU A 4 11.95 -10.51 -13.47
C GLU A 4 12.16 -10.18 -11.99
N GLN A 5 13.37 -9.82 -11.60
CA GLN A 5 13.71 -9.39 -10.24
C GLN A 5 12.92 -8.14 -9.85
N ILE A 6 12.77 -7.17 -10.76
CA ILE A 6 11.97 -5.95 -10.51
C ILE A 6 10.50 -6.32 -10.25
N LEU A 7 9.92 -7.25 -11.02
CA LEU A 7 8.53 -7.67 -10.84
C LEU A 7 8.33 -8.42 -9.51
N ILE A 8 9.31 -9.21 -9.07
CA ILE A 8 9.29 -9.87 -7.76
C ILE A 8 9.29 -8.82 -6.65
N GLU A 9 10.18 -7.83 -6.71
CA GLU A 9 10.28 -6.78 -5.70
C GLU A 9 9.01 -5.91 -5.64
N ILE A 10 8.41 -5.59 -6.81
CA ILE A 10 7.12 -4.89 -6.86
C ILE A 10 6.04 -5.71 -6.14
N ARG A 11 5.98 -7.02 -6.39
CA ARG A 11 5.01 -7.90 -5.74
C ARG A 11 5.19 -7.97 -4.24
N GLU A 12 6.43 -8.09 -3.77
CA GLU A 12 6.75 -8.14 -2.34
C GLU A 12 6.41 -6.82 -1.63
N ALA A 13 6.70 -5.68 -2.28
CA ALA A 13 6.33 -4.37 -1.78
C ALA A 13 4.81 -4.19 -1.70
N ASN A 14 4.08 -4.59 -2.73
CA ASN A 14 2.63 -4.52 -2.78
C ASN A 14 1.97 -5.39 -1.69
N LEU A 15 2.47 -6.60 -1.49
CA LEU A 15 1.95 -7.51 -0.47
C LEU A 15 2.19 -6.95 0.92
N SER A 16 3.42 -6.50 1.20
CA SER A 16 3.79 -5.89 2.47
C SER A 16 2.91 -4.68 2.79
N TYR A 17 2.63 -3.83 1.78
CA TYR A 17 1.72 -2.71 1.95
C TYR A 17 0.30 -3.12 2.29
N LEU A 18 -0.29 -4.06 1.54
CA LEU A 18 -1.66 -4.52 1.79
C LEU A 18 -1.82 -5.12 3.19
N MET A 19 -0.82 -5.90 3.64
CA MET A 19 -0.79 -6.46 5.00
C MET A 19 -0.71 -5.39 6.08
N LEU A 20 0.16 -4.38 5.90
CA LEU A 20 0.25 -3.24 6.82
C LEU A 20 -1.05 -2.44 6.84
N ALA A 21 -1.60 -2.12 5.67
CA ALA A 21 -2.83 -1.35 5.54
C ALA A 21 -4.00 -2.06 6.24
N GLN A 22 -4.19 -3.36 5.99
CA GLN A 22 -5.23 -4.15 6.65
C GLN A 22 -5.03 -4.21 8.17
N SER A 23 -3.78 -4.33 8.64
CA SER A 23 -3.47 -4.35 10.07
C SER A 23 -3.79 -3.02 10.74
N LEU A 24 -3.45 -1.89 10.10
CA LEU A 24 -3.77 -0.55 10.60
C LEU A 24 -5.29 -0.31 10.63
N ILE A 25 -6.00 -0.67 9.56
CA ILE A 25 -7.47 -0.50 9.47
C ILE A 25 -8.18 -1.27 10.59
N ARG A 26 -7.70 -2.46 10.94
CA ARG A 26 -8.25 -3.28 12.04
C ARG A 26 -7.90 -2.74 13.42
N ALA A 27 -6.76 -2.07 13.56
CA ALA A 27 -6.31 -1.53 14.83
C ALA A 27 -6.99 -0.19 15.16
N ASP A 28 -7.01 0.74 14.20
CA ASP A 28 -7.63 2.06 14.32
C ASP A 28 -7.91 2.59 12.91
N ARG A 29 -9.20 2.55 12.53
CA ARG A 29 -9.65 2.92 11.20
C ARG A 29 -9.38 4.40 10.88
N ASP A 30 -9.67 5.30 11.81
CA ASP A 30 -9.55 6.75 11.58
C ASP A 30 -8.08 7.13 11.39
N GLN A 31 -7.19 6.56 12.22
CA GLN A 31 -5.75 6.73 12.01
C GLN A 31 -5.27 6.08 10.71
N ALA A 32 -5.81 4.93 10.32
CA ALA A 32 -5.44 4.29 9.06
C ALA A 32 -5.81 5.16 7.86
N LEU A 33 -7.02 5.73 7.83
CA LEU A 33 -7.47 6.66 6.79
C LEU A 33 -6.53 7.86 6.70
N PHE A 34 -6.15 8.46 7.82
CA PHE A 34 -5.22 9.59 7.85
C PHE A 34 -3.80 9.21 7.39
N ARG A 35 -3.23 8.13 7.95
CA ARG A 35 -1.83 7.72 7.70
C ARG A 35 -1.61 7.16 6.31
N LEU A 36 -2.53 6.32 5.84
CA LEU A 36 -2.49 5.76 4.48
C LEU A 36 -2.99 6.78 3.45
N GLY A 37 -3.84 7.71 3.90
CA GLY A 37 -4.45 8.75 3.09
C GLY A 37 -5.31 8.17 1.96
N ILE A 38 -6.10 7.16 2.31
CA ILE A 38 -7.04 6.43 1.45
C ILE A 38 -8.48 6.79 1.82
N SER A 39 -9.44 6.58 0.91
CA SER A 39 -10.86 6.80 1.21
C SER A 39 -11.44 5.72 2.13
N GLU A 40 -12.59 6.00 2.74
CA GLU A 40 -13.34 5.02 3.52
C GLU A 40 -13.68 3.77 2.70
N GLU A 41 -14.12 3.94 1.44
CA GLU A 41 -14.46 2.78 0.60
C GLU A 41 -13.21 1.93 0.33
N THR A 42 -12.05 2.56 0.14
CA THR A 42 -10.78 1.85 -0.05
C THR A 42 -10.39 1.07 1.20
N ALA A 43 -10.57 1.66 2.39
CA ALA A 43 -10.31 1.00 3.66
C ALA A 43 -11.26 -0.20 3.88
N ASP A 44 -12.54 -0.09 3.50
CA ASP A 44 -13.49 -1.21 3.56
C ASP A 44 -13.06 -2.37 2.67
N LEU A 45 -12.68 -2.06 1.43
CA LEU A 45 -12.21 -3.08 0.50
C LEU A 45 -10.96 -3.79 1.04
N ILE A 46 -9.96 -3.04 1.51
CA ILE A 46 -8.72 -3.62 2.08
C ILE A 46 -9.01 -4.44 3.34
N GLY A 47 -9.92 -3.97 4.20
CA GLY A 47 -10.32 -4.67 5.43
C GLY A 47 -10.92 -6.06 5.18
N LEU A 48 -11.63 -6.22 4.06
CA LEU A 48 -12.33 -7.45 3.66
C LEU A 48 -11.46 -8.41 2.82
N LEU A 49 -10.25 -8.01 2.40
CA LEU A 49 -9.40 -8.88 1.59
C LEU A 49 -8.98 -10.13 2.34
N SER A 50 -9.24 -11.29 1.73
CA SER A 50 -8.60 -12.54 2.11
C SER A 50 -7.12 -12.56 1.72
N PRO A 51 -6.29 -13.41 2.37
CA PRO A 51 -4.89 -13.59 1.99
C PRO A 51 -4.70 -13.94 0.51
N ALA A 52 -5.58 -14.78 -0.06
CA ALA A 52 -5.53 -15.15 -1.47
C ALA A 52 -5.80 -13.95 -2.40
N GLN A 53 -6.74 -13.07 -2.04
CA GLN A 53 -7.02 -11.86 -2.81
C GLN A 53 -5.88 -10.84 -2.70
N MET A 54 -5.27 -10.68 -1.51
CA MET A 54 -4.08 -9.83 -1.34
C MET A 54 -2.94 -10.29 -2.25
N MET A 55 -2.67 -11.59 -2.30
CA MET A 55 -1.64 -12.16 -3.19
C MET A 55 -1.94 -11.91 -4.67
N LYS A 56 -3.21 -12.00 -5.07
CA LYS A 56 -3.63 -11.72 -6.45
C LYS A 56 -3.41 -10.25 -6.82
N ILE A 57 -3.82 -9.32 -5.95
CA ILE A 57 -3.64 -7.87 -6.17
C ILE A 57 -2.15 -7.51 -6.17
N ALA A 58 -1.38 -8.08 -5.24
CA ALA A 58 0.05 -7.81 -5.13
C ALA A 58 0.84 -8.25 -6.36
N SER A 59 0.36 -9.25 -7.10
CA SER A 59 1.03 -9.77 -8.31
C SER A 59 0.98 -8.83 -9.53
N GLY A 60 0.39 -7.64 -9.39
CA GLY A 60 0.43 -6.60 -10.41
C GLY A 60 1.85 -6.07 -10.70
N ASN A 61 2.06 -5.59 -11.92
CA ASN A 61 3.34 -5.10 -12.44
C ASN A 61 3.65 -3.66 -12.03
N THR A 62 2.82 -3.06 -11.17
CA THR A 62 2.88 -1.66 -10.77
C THR A 62 2.74 -1.57 -9.27
N LEU A 63 3.46 -0.62 -8.67
CA LEU A 63 3.37 -0.35 -7.24
C LEU A 63 1.99 0.22 -6.89
N LEU A 64 1.35 -0.36 -5.86
CA LEU A 64 0.10 0.13 -5.28
C LEU A 64 0.34 1.41 -4.47
N CYS A 65 1.52 1.54 -3.87
CA CYS A 65 1.91 2.68 -3.07
C CYS A 65 2.48 3.78 -3.96
N ARG A 66 2.04 5.01 -3.72
CA ARG A 66 2.71 6.20 -4.24
C ARG A 66 3.36 6.96 -3.10
N MET A 67 4.57 7.44 -3.35
CA MET A 67 5.25 8.31 -2.40
C MET A 67 4.51 9.65 -2.29
N ARG A 68 4.00 9.94 -1.10
CA ARG A 68 3.38 11.22 -0.76
C ARG A 68 4.47 12.13 -0.19
N VAL A 69 5.28 12.72 -1.06
CA VAL A 69 6.17 13.81 -0.66
C VAL A 69 5.34 15.09 -0.66
N ASP A 70 5.23 15.71 0.50
CA ASP A 70 4.69 17.06 0.61
C ASP A 70 5.71 18.04 0.01
N GLU A 71 5.30 18.90 -0.93
CA GLU A 71 6.16 19.85 -1.66
C GLU A 71 6.93 20.82 -0.74
N ARG A 72 6.62 20.81 0.57
CA ARG A 72 7.31 21.57 1.61
C ARG A 72 8.70 21.05 2.00
N TRP A 73 9.14 19.88 1.54
CA TRP A 73 10.56 19.51 1.62
C TRP A 73 11.37 20.22 0.51
N CYS A 74 11.40 21.55 0.57
CA CYS A 74 12.40 22.34 -0.13
C CYS A 74 13.67 22.32 0.73
N GLY A 75 14.61 21.42 0.40
CA GLY A 75 16.00 21.47 0.90
C GLY A 75 16.78 22.64 0.29
N ALA A 76 16.25 23.86 0.38
CA ALA A 76 16.93 25.09 -0.03
C ALA A 76 16.44 26.27 0.84
N CYS A 77 17.00 26.37 2.03
CA CYS A 77 17.27 27.61 2.75
C CYS A 77 18.73 27.56 3.22
#